data_AF-A0A9D5JT65-F1
#
_entry.id   AF-A0A9D5JT65-F1
#
_cell.length_a   1.000
_cell.length_b   1.000
_cell.length_c   1.000
_cell.angle_alpha   90.00
_cell.angle_beta   90.00
_cell.angle_gamma   90.00
#
_symmetry.space_group_name_H-M   'P 1'
#
loop_
_entity.id
_entity.type
_entity.pdbx_description
1 polymer ?
#
loop_
_entity_poly.entity_id
_entity_poly.type
_entity_poly.pdbx_seq_one_letter_code
_entity_poly.pdbx_strand_id
1 'polypeptide(L)'
;DMVSFMQPGFEKDSYSNTFLSQVLPLKKRLVTNLNGERRACIACGFCQEACPVGLYPNLLHHYVERGKMGEDVVQYGIFRCIDCNLCTYVCTSKIPVAHLLKQGKEQLMAEGFYPDVDMASFQSLKGVDAYRGLQ
;
A
#
# COMPACT_ATOMS: atom_id res chain seq x y z
N ASP A 1 -6.01 2.51 -16.48
CA ASP A 1 -5.35 1.39 -17.19
C ASP A 1 -6.31 0.27 -17.57
N MET A 2 -7.19 0.51 -18.56
CA MET A 2 -8.19 -0.49 -18.98
C MET A 2 -7.64 -1.56 -19.93
N VAL A 3 -6.44 -1.35 -20.50
CA VAL A 3 -5.88 -2.19 -21.57
C VAL A 3 -4.42 -2.60 -21.29
N SER A 4 -4.06 -2.75 -20.01
CA SER A 4 -2.70 -3.14 -19.62
C SER A 4 -2.28 -4.51 -20.18
N PHE A 5 -3.23 -5.39 -20.50
CA PHE A 5 -2.98 -6.68 -21.14
C PHE A 5 -2.54 -6.57 -22.61
N MET A 6 -2.76 -5.41 -23.25
CA MET A 6 -2.27 -5.09 -24.60
C MET A 6 -1.01 -4.20 -24.57
N GLN A 7 -0.46 -3.87 -23.40
CA GLN A 7 0.77 -3.10 -23.35
C GLN A 7 1.99 -4.01 -23.56
N PRO A 8 2.82 -3.75 -24.59
CA PRO A 8 4.05 -4.51 -24.81
C PRO A 8 5.02 -4.33 -23.63
N GLY A 9 5.66 -5.41 -23.17
CA GLY A 9 6.67 -5.32 -22.11
C GLY A 9 7.37 -6.63 -21.80
N PHE A 10 8.57 -6.54 -21.21
CA PHE A 10 9.38 -7.71 -20.83
C PHE A 10 8.87 -8.40 -19.55
N GLU A 11 8.21 -7.64 -18.67
CA GLU A 11 7.77 -8.12 -17.34
C GLU A 11 6.33 -8.61 -17.30
N LYS A 12 5.51 -8.32 -18.33
CA LYS A 12 4.09 -8.69 -18.38
C LYS A 12 3.89 -9.92 -19.25
N ASP A 13 2.94 -10.78 -18.89
CA ASP A 13 2.46 -11.85 -19.75
C ASP A 13 1.35 -11.28 -20.63
N SER A 14 1.67 -11.01 -21.88
CA SER A 14 0.67 -10.63 -22.87
C SER A 14 0.18 -11.88 -23.60
N TYR A 15 -1.13 -12.11 -23.57
CA TYR A 15 -1.79 -13.28 -24.16
C TYR A 15 -1.71 -13.33 -25.70
N SER A 16 -1.47 -12.21 -26.38
CA SER A 16 -1.45 -12.20 -27.84
C SER A 16 -0.08 -12.55 -28.38
N ASN A 17 -0.07 -13.25 -29.52
CA ASN A 17 1.16 -13.69 -30.21
C ASN A 17 1.99 -12.55 -30.84
N THR A 18 1.64 -11.30 -30.52
CA THR A 18 2.16 -10.07 -31.14
C THR A 18 3.27 -9.42 -30.31
N PHE A 19 3.58 -9.97 -29.14
CA PHE A 19 4.48 -9.35 -28.17
C PHE A 19 5.82 -10.07 -28.02
N LEU A 20 6.87 -9.28 -27.80
CA LEU A 20 8.27 -9.73 -27.70
C LEU A 20 8.51 -10.78 -26.60
N SER A 21 7.63 -10.85 -25.60
CA SER A 21 7.66 -11.83 -24.52
C SER A 21 7.51 -13.28 -25.00
N GLN A 22 6.97 -13.51 -26.21
CA GLN A 22 6.91 -14.83 -26.81
C GLN A 22 8.21 -15.22 -27.54
N VAL A 23 8.95 -14.24 -28.06
CA VAL A 23 10.22 -14.47 -28.79
C VAL A 23 11.35 -14.82 -27.82
N LEU A 24 11.32 -14.27 -26.60
CA LEU A 24 12.29 -14.52 -25.55
C LEU A 24 11.58 -15.06 -24.30
N PRO A 25 11.52 -16.40 -24.09
CA PRO A 25 10.89 -16.98 -22.93
C PRO A 25 11.77 -16.75 -21.68
N LEU A 26 11.68 -15.54 -21.12
CA LEU A 26 12.29 -15.23 -19.84
C LEU A 26 11.52 -15.98 -18.75
N LYS A 27 12.25 -16.66 -17.85
CA LYS A 27 11.66 -17.33 -16.69
C LYS A 27 11.09 -16.26 -15.74
N LYS A 28 9.81 -15.96 -15.88
CA LYS A 28 9.13 -14.98 -15.03
C LYS A 28 8.86 -15.59 -13.66
N ARG A 29 9.04 -14.78 -12.62
CA ARG A 29 8.72 -15.18 -11.24
C ARG A 29 7.21 -15.09 -11.04
N LEU A 30 6.52 -16.20 -11.28
CA LEU A 30 5.09 -16.30 -11.02
C LEU A 30 4.87 -16.45 -9.51
N VAL A 31 4.40 -15.38 -8.86
CA VAL A 31 3.91 -15.43 -7.48
C VAL A 31 2.39 -15.32 -7.53
N THR A 32 1.70 -16.24 -6.85
CA THR A 32 0.22 -16.29 -6.82
C THR A 32 -0.41 -15.07 -6.14
N ASN A 33 0.37 -14.20 -5.50
CA ASN A 33 -0.13 -13.15 -4.62
C ASN A 33 -0.07 -11.71 -5.16
N LEU A 34 0.55 -11.43 -6.31
CA LEU A 34 0.79 -10.04 -6.76
C LEU A 34 0.73 -9.80 -8.28
N ASN A 35 0.53 -10.83 -9.11
CA ASN A 35 0.75 -10.73 -10.56
C ASN A 35 -0.50 -10.40 -11.40
N GLY A 36 -1.61 -9.99 -10.76
CA GLY A 36 -2.71 -9.38 -11.48
C GLY A 36 -2.35 -7.97 -11.92
N GLU A 37 -3.03 -7.44 -12.94
CA GLU A 37 -2.96 -6.02 -13.24
C GLU A 37 -3.34 -5.19 -12.01
N ARG A 38 -2.72 -4.01 -11.89
CA ARG A 38 -2.98 -3.10 -10.77
C ARG A 38 -4.46 -2.70 -10.80
N ARG A 39 -5.25 -3.21 -9.86
CA ARG A 39 -6.67 -2.88 -9.77
C ARG A 39 -6.85 -1.55 -9.07
N ALA A 40 -7.86 -0.81 -9.47
CA ALA A 40 -8.25 0.40 -8.76
C ALA A 40 -8.66 0.08 -7.31
N CYS A 41 -8.39 1.00 -6.40
CA CYS A 41 -8.97 0.95 -5.07
C CYS A 41 -10.47 1.21 -5.18
N ILE A 42 -11.28 0.30 -4.62
CA ILE A 42 -12.76 0.44 -4.58
C ILE A 42 -13.25 1.09 -3.27
N ALA A 43 -12.34 1.66 -2.47
CA ALA A 43 -12.63 2.30 -1.19
C ALA A 43 -13.44 1.41 -0.21
N CYS A 44 -13.15 0.11 -0.15
CA CYS A 44 -13.89 -0.87 0.66
C CYS A 44 -13.73 -0.74 2.18
N GLY A 45 -12.79 0.06 2.69
CA GLY A 45 -12.61 0.28 4.13
C GLY A 45 -11.87 -0.81 4.92
N PHE A 46 -11.66 -2.01 4.38
CA PHE A 46 -11.00 -3.12 5.12
C PHE A 46 -9.62 -2.77 5.71
N CYS A 47 -8.84 -1.96 5.00
CA CYS A 47 -7.53 -1.53 5.49
C CYS A 47 -7.60 -0.63 6.73
N GLN A 48 -8.68 0.14 6.90
CA GLN A 48 -8.91 0.97 8.08
C GLN A 48 -9.33 0.12 9.28
N GLU A 49 -10.22 -0.85 9.06
CA GLU A 49 -10.68 -1.75 10.12
C GLU A 49 -9.53 -2.59 10.71
N ALA A 50 -8.64 -3.08 9.85
CA ALA A 50 -7.48 -3.88 10.22
C ALA A 50 -6.31 -3.05 10.79
N CYS A 51 -6.36 -1.71 10.70
CA CYS A 51 -5.25 -0.88 11.15
C CYS A 51 -5.20 -0.79 12.69
N PRO A 52 -4.10 -1.23 13.35
CA PRO A 52 -4.02 -1.23 14.80
C PRO A 52 -3.85 0.18 15.38
N VAL A 53 -3.33 1.12 14.60
CA VAL A 53 -3.16 2.53 14.99
C VAL A 53 -4.35 3.41 14.59
N GLY A 54 -5.37 2.85 13.92
CA GLY A 54 -6.56 3.59 13.51
C GLY A 54 -6.34 4.62 12.40
N LEU A 55 -5.36 4.39 11.52
CA LEU A 55 -5.13 5.25 10.35
C LEU A 55 -6.16 5.01 9.25
N TYR A 56 -6.12 5.89 8.23
CA TYR A 56 -6.87 5.77 6.98
C TYR A 56 -5.94 5.41 5.79
N PRO A 57 -5.49 4.15 5.65
CA PRO A 57 -4.57 3.76 4.57
C PRO A 57 -5.18 3.96 3.17
N ASN A 58 -6.50 3.79 3.03
CA ASN A 58 -7.25 4.07 1.81
C ASN A 58 -7.14 5.54 1.38
N LEU A 59 -7.07 6.48 2.31
CA LEU A 59 -6.89 7.89 1.97
C LEU A 59 -5.42 8.21 1.68
N LEU A 60 -4.54 7.80 2.60
CA LEU A 60 -3.11 8.10 2.53
C LEU A 60 -2.43 7.57 1.25
N HIS A 61 -2.74 6.33 0.82
CA HIS A 61 -2.14 5.80 -0.41
C HIS A 61 -2.57 6.58 -1.66
N HIS A 62 -3.78 7.17 -1.67
CA HIS A 62 -4.23 8.01 -2.78
C HIS A 62 -3.47 9.33 -2.86
N TYR A 63 -3.14 9.93 -1.72
CA TYR A 63 -2.26 11.11 -1.68
C TYR A 63 -0.87 10.76 -2.22
N VAL A 64 -0.33 9.62 -1.79
CA VAL A 64 0.98 9.13 -2.25
C VAL A 64 1.00 8.90 -3.76
N GLU A 65 0.03 8.16 -4.29
CA GLU A 65 -0.06 7.83 -5.72
C GLU A 65 -0.25 9.07 -6.60
N ARG A 66 -0.91 10.10 -6.08
CA ARG A 66 -1.13 11.37 -6.79
C ARG A 66 0.03 12.35 -6.62
N GLY A 67 1.07 12.00 -5.87
CA GLY A 67 2.19 12.89 -5.56
C GLY A 67 1.77 14.14 -4.77
N LYS A 68 0.62 14.09 -4.08
CA LYS A 68 0.12 15.20 -3.25
C LYS A 68 0.68 15.07 -1.84
N MET A 69 1.99 15.24 -1.74
CA MET A 69 2.73 15.24 -0.48
C MET A 69 2.79 16.65 0.09
N GLY A 70 2.69 16.76 1.41
CA GLY A 70 2.71 18.03 2.11
C GLY A 70 2.06 17.93 3.49
N GLU A 71 1.72 19.08 4.06
CA GLU A 71 1.16 19.20 5.42
C GLU A 71 -0.10 18.37 5.63
N ASP A 72 -0.99 18.28 4.62
CA ASP A 72 -2.21 17.46 4.68
C ASP A 72 -1.90 16.02 5.09
N VAL A 73 -0.91 15.39 4.45
CA VAL A 73 -0.55 13.98 4.66
C VAL A 73 0.05 13.76 6.06
N VAL A 74 0.80 14.76 6.54
CA VAL A 74 1.33 14.80 7.90
C VAL A 74 0.20 14.91 8.92
N GLN A 75 -0.77 15.80 8.69
CA GLN A 75 -1.95 15.99 9.55
C GLN A 75 -2.84 14.72 9.61
N TYR A 76 -2.95 13.98 8.50
CA TYR A 76 -3.60 12.66 8.50
C TYR A 76 -2.83 11.58 9.29
N GLY A 77 -1.63 11.90 9.77
CA GLY A 77 -0.86 11.05 10.67
C GLY A 77 -0.07 9.95 9.97
N ILE A 78 0.41 10.15 8.74
CA ILE A 78 1.20 9.14 8.02
C ILE A 78 2.38 8.58 8.85
N PHE A 79 2.99 9.41 9.70
CA PHE A 79 4.09 9.02 10.58
C PHE A 79 3.67 8.11 11.73
N ARG A 80 2.38 8.06 12.09
CA ARG A 80 1.85 7.13 13.10
C ARG A 80 1.81 5.67 12.61
N CYS A 81 2.04 5.42 11.32
CA CYS A 81 2.03 4.07 10.78
C CYS A 81 3.23 3.29 11.34
N ILE A 82 2.98 2.15 11.98
CA ILE A 82 4.03 1.28 12.56
C ILE A 82 4.56 0.20 11.62
N ASP A 83 4.26 0.31 10.31
CA ASP A 83 4.72 -0.62 9.27
C ASP A 83 4.37 -2.11 9.51
N CYS A 84 3.21 -2.36 10.13
CA CYS A 84 2.69 -3.71 10.41
C CYS A 84 2.24 -4.50 9.16
N ASN A 85 2.16 -3.88 7.98
CA ASN A 85 1.79 -4.49 6.69
C ASN A 85 0.39 -5.14 6.59
N LEU A 86 -0.46 -5.04 7.63
CA LEU A 86 -1.81 -5.61 7.64
C LEU A 86 -2.71 -5.05 6.52
N CYS A 87 -2.60 -3.75 6.21
CA CYS A 87 -3.38 -3.10 5.17
C CYS A 87 -3.16 -3.70 3.77
N THR A 88 -1.91 -4.07 3.45
CA THR A 88 -1.57 -4.76 2.18
C THR A 88 -2.15 -6.17 2.15
N TYR A 89 -2.10 -6.87 3.29
CA TYR A 89 -2.59 -8.25 3.38
C TYR A 89 -4.11 -8.34 3.15
N VAL A 90 -4.89 -7.46 3.78
CA VAL A 90 -6.36 -7.45 3.68
C VAL A 90 -6.89 -6.79 2.40
N CYS A 91 -6.05 -6.12 1.62
CA CYS A 91 -6.49 -5.39 0.43
C CYS A 91 -7.03 -6.35 -0.64
N THR A 92 -8.32 -6.21 -0.97
CA THR A 92 -8.98 -6.99 -2.04
C THR A 92 -8.44 -6.64 -3.43
N SER A 93 -8.07 -5.37 -3.66
CA SER A 93 -7.44 -4.91 -4.89
C SER A 93 -5.95 -5.30 -5.02
N LYS A 94 -5.37 -5.95 -4.00
CA LYS A 94 -3.94 -6.35 -3.93
C LYS A 94 -2.96 -5.18 -4.15
N ILE A 95 -3.36 -3.99 -3.71
CA ILE A 95 -2.51 -2.79 -3.75
C ILE A 95 -1.46 -2.93 -2.63
N PRO A 96 -0.17 -2.68 -2.91
CA PRO A 96 0.88 -2.70 -1.90
C PRO A 96 0.84 -1.44 -1.01
N VAL A 97 -0.27 -1.24 -0.29
CA VAL A 97 -0.56 -0.01 0.48
C VAL A 97 0.56 0.32 1.47
N ALA A 98 1.05 -0.66 2.23
CA ALA A 98 2.11 -0.43 3.20
C ALA A 98 3.42 0.04 2.55
N HIS A 99 3.75 -0.47 1.36
CA HIS A 99 4.92 -0.04 0.61
C HIS A 99 4.77 1.42 0.16
N LEU A 100 3.59 1.80 -0.32
CA LEU A 100 3.28 3.19 -0.70
C LEU A 100 3.37 4.12 0.50
N LEU A 101 2.84 3.73 1.67
CA LEU A 101 2.97 4.55 2.88
C LEU A 101 4.43 4.72 3.31
N LYS A 102 5.25 3.68 3.20
CA LYS A 102 6.68 3.75 3.48
C LYS A 102 7.38 4.74 2.54
N GLN A 103 7.12 4.63 1.23
CA GLN A 103 7.63 5.60 0.24
C GLN A 103 7.17 7.03 0.57
N GLY A 104 5.91 7.20 0.98
CA GLY A 104 5.38 8.51 1.35
C GLY A 104 6.08 9.12 2.57
N LYS A 105 6.39 8.31 3.59
CA LYS A 105 7.21 8.76 4.73
C LYS A 105 8.60 9.20 4.29
N GLU A 106 9.26 8.41 3.45
CA GLU A 106 10.61 8.71 2.94
C GLU A 106 10.61 10.03 2.13
N GLN A 107 9.58 10.26 1.32
CA GLN A 107 9.41 11.52 0.58
C GLN A 107 9.20 12.71 1.50
N LEU A 108 8.32 12.61 2.48
CA LEU A 108 8.07 13.68 3.45
C LEU A 108 9.31 14.00 4.31
N MET A 109 10.07 12.97 4.70
CA MET A 109 11.35 13.16 5.40
C MET A 109 12.39 13.89 4.54
N ALA A 110 12.42 13.62 3.23
CA ALA A 110 13.30 14.34 2.30
C ALA A 110 12.87 15.81 2.11
N GLU A 111 11.58 16.11 2.24
CA GLU A 111 11.02 17.47 2.21
C GLU A 111 11.22 18.24 3.53
N GLY A 112 11.72 17.58 4.59
CA GLY A 112 11.99 18.19 5.89
C GLY A 112 10.84 18.09 6.90
N PHE A 113 9.80 17.28 6.61
CA PHE A 113 8.79 16.92 7.60
C PHE A 113 9.28 15.75 8.45
N TYR A 114 9.23 15.92 9.77
CA TYR A 114 9.68 14.92 10.72
C TYR A 114 8.50 14.28 11.47
N PRO A 115 8.64 13.02 11.91
CA PRO A 115 7.60 12.37 12.69
C PRO A 115 7.39 13.10 14.01
N ASP A 116 6.13 13.48 14.28
CA ASP A 116 5.71 13.95 15.58
C ASP A 116 5.98 12.82 16.59
N VAL A 117 6.69 13.13 17.68
CA VAL A 117 7.22 12.13 18.65
C VAL A 117 6.15 11.38 19.46
N ASP A 118 4.88 11.58 19.15
CA ASP A 118 3.76 10.80 19.66
C ASP A 118 3.69 9.45 18.93
N MET A 119 4.74 8.64 19.10
CA MET A 119 4.66 7.21 18.91
C MET A 119 3.50 6.74 19.76
N ALA A 120 2.37 6.42 19.13
CA ALA A 120 1.23 5.79 19.78
C ALA A 120 1.83 4.68 20.64
N SER A 121 1.84 4.89 21.96
CA SER A 121 2.44 3.96 22.88
C SER A 121 1.84 2.61 22.53
N PHE A 122 2.62 1.54 22.46
CA PHE A 122 2.11 0.20 22.13
C PHE A 122 0.90 -0.20 23.02
N GLN A 123 0.65 0.53 24.11
CA GLN A 123 -0.54 0.49 24.95
C GLN A 123 -1.85 0.97 24.31
N SER A 124 -1.85 1.89 23.34
CA SER A 124 -3.06 2.48 22.74
C SER A 124 -3.47 1.84 21.40
N LEU A 125 -2.92 0.67 21.05
CA LEU A 125 -3.27 -0.01 19.81
C LEU A 125 -4.65 -0.66 19.90
N LYS A 126 -5.44 -0.51 18.85
CA LYS A 126 -6.77 -1.13 18.71
C LYS A 126 -6.67 -2.64 18.92
N GLY A 127 -7.45 -3.16 19.87
CA GLY A 127 -7.54 -4.59 20.16
C GLY A 127 -6.47 -5.15 21.10
N VAL A 128 -5.54 -4.34 21.60
CA VAL A 128 -4.51 -4.81 22.53
C VAL A 128 -5.06 -5.19 23.91
N ASP A 129 -6.08 -4.49 24.40
CA ASP A 129 -6.70 -4.80 25.70
C ASP A 129 -7.35 -6.19 25.70
N ALA A 130 -8.03 -6.54 24.61
CA ALA A 130 -8.61 -7.88 24.40
C ALA A 130 -7.53 -8.97 24.41
N TYR A 131 -6.35 -8.70 23.85
CA TYR A 131 -5.21 -9.64 23.90
C TYR A 131 -4.58 -9.75 25.30
N ARG A 132 -4.59 -8.66 26.08
CA ARG A 132 -4.07 -8.63 27.46
C ARG A 132 -5.01 -9.25 28.49
N GLY A 133 -6.20 -9.70 28.09
CA GLY A 133 -7.23 -10.20 29.02
C GLY A 133 -7.81 -9.11 29.91
N LEU A 134 -7.66 -7.84 29.52
CA LEU A 134 -8.29 -6.70 30.16
C LEU A 134 -9.65 -6.52 29.50
N GLN A 135 -10.68 -7.19 30.03
CA GLN A 135 -12.09 -6.98 29.68
C GLN A 135 -12.89 -6.70 30.94
#